data_AF-A0A8J2IYG3-F1
#
_entry.id   AF-A0A8J2IYG3-F1
#
_cell.length_a   1.000
_cell.length_b   1.000
_cell.length_c   1.000
_cell.angle_alpha   90.00
_cell.angle_beta   90.00
_cell.angle_gamma   90.00
#
_symmetry.space_group_name_H-M   'P 1'
#
loop_
_entity.id
_entity.type
_entity.pdbx_description
1 polymer ?
#
loop_
_entity_poly.entity_id
_entity_poly.type
_entity_poly.pdbx_seq_one_letter_code
_entity_poly.pdbx_strand_id
1 'polypeptide(L)' 'QITKAKRILEIGTFTGHSAVALALSAYCEELVCLEYEPFLVDFVKSRIVGTPVENKIKFITGIALESLQKIKEEGR' A
#
# COMPACT_ATOMS: atom_id res chain seq x y z
N GLN A 1 -15.52 0.58 18.48
CA GLN A 1 -14.10 0.64 18.87
C GLN A 1 -13.27 0.74 17.60
N ILE A 2 -12.22 1.58 17.54
CA ILE A 2 -11.35 1.74 16.35
C ILE A 2 -10.18 0.74 16.46
N THR A 3 -9.82 0.06 15.35
CA THR A 3 -8.90 -1.09 15.33
C THR A 3 -7.42 -0.76 15.59
N LYS A 4 -6.99 0.49 15.34
CA LYS A 4 -5.58 0.92 15.45
C LYS A 4 -4.61 0.03 14.65
N ALA A 5 -5.01 -0.37 13.44
CA ALA A 5 -4.20 -1.22 12.56
C ALA A 5 -2.82 -0.61 12.26
N LYS A 6 -1.76 -1.41 12.44
CA LYS A 6 -0.36 -1.01 12.25
C LYS A 6 0.22 -1.44 10.91
N ARG A 7 -0.08 -2.67 10.50
CA ARG A 7 0.29 -3.26 9.21
C ARG A 7 -0.99 -3.50 8.43
N ILE A 8 -1.05 -2.96 7.22
CA ILE A 8 -2.27 -2.95 6.41
C ILE A 8 -1.91 -3.50 5.03
N LEU A 9 -2.81 -4.33 4.48
CA LEU A 9 -2.76 -4.80 3.10
C LEU A 9 -3.95 -4.20 2.36
N GLU A 10 -3.70 -3.54 1.23
CA GLU A 10 -4.70 -3.03 0.31
C GLU A 10 -4.57 -3.77 -1.03
N ILE A 11 -5.71 -4.20 -1.58
CA ILE A 11 -5.78 -4.84 -2.90
C ILE A 11 -6.60 -3.94 -3.81
N GLY A 12 -5.97 -3.42 -4.87
CA GLY A 12 -6.55 -2.41 -5.77
C GLY A 12 -6.39 -1.01 -5.18
N THR A 13 -5.34 -0.31 -5.59
CA THR A 13 -5.00 1.03 -5.08
C THR A 13 -5.48 2.13 -6.01
N PHE A 14 -5.61 1.83 -7.30
CA PHE A 14 -5.96 2.78 -8.34
C PHE A 14 -5.13 4.08 -8.22
N THR A 15 -5.77 5.24 -8.10
CA THR A 15 -5.09 6.54 -7.92
C THR A 15 -4.68 6.86 -6.48
N GLY A 16 -4.78 5.91 -5.54
CA GLY A 16 -4.15 5.98 -4.21
C GLY A 16 -4.93 6.70 -3.11
N HIS A 17 -6.22 7.02 -3.30
CA HIS A 17 -6.99 7.76 -2.29
C HIS A 17 -7.11 6.99 -0.96
N SER A 18 -7.54 5.73 -0.99
CA SER A 18 -7.64 4.88 0.20
C SER A 18 -6.27 4.63 0.83
N ALA A 19 -5.24 4.39 0.01
CA ALA A 19 -3.88 4.18 0.48
C ALA A 19 -3.37 5.36 1.31
N VAL A 20 -3.52 6.58 0.78
CA VAL A 20 -3.11 7.79 1.49
C VAL A 20 -3.94 7.98 2.77
N ALA A 21 -5.25 7.80 2.72
CA ALA A 21 -6.11 7.92 3.90
C ALA A 21 -5.72 6.94 5.01
N LEU A 22 -5.40 5.68 4.66
CA LEU A 22 -4.93 4.66 5.60
C LEU A 22 -3.55 5.01 6.17
N ALA A 23 -2.62 5.45 5.31
CA ALA A 23 -1.25 5.77 5.71
C ALA A 23 -1.14 7.04 6.59
N LEU A 24 -2.08 7.97 6.44
CA LEU A 24 -2.19 9.16 7.31
C LEU A 24 -2.57 8.82 8.75
N SER A 25 -3.11 7.63 9.01
CA SER A 25 -3.36 7.16 10.37
C SER A 25 -2.08 7.19 11.21
N ALA A 26 -2.17 7.75 12.41
CA ALA A 26 -1.07 7.75 13.38
C ALA A 26 -0.68 6.33 13.83
N TYR A 27 -1.55 5.33 13.62
CA TYR A 27 -1.29 3.94 13.95
C TYR A 27 -0.62 3.18 12.80
N CYS A 28 -0.75 3.64 11.56
CA CYS A 28 -0.18 2.94 10.41
C CYS A 28 1.35 3.08 10.41
N GLU A 29 2.01 1.94 10.53
CA GLU A 29 3.46 1.75 10.44
C GLU A 29 3.84 1.28 9.02
N GLU A 30 3.03 0.40 8.41
CA GLU A 30 3.25 -0.11 7.05
C GLU A 30 1.91 -0.34 6.32
N LEU A 31 1.85 0.07 5.05
CA LEU A 31 0.78 -0.24 4.11
C LEU A 31 1.39 -0.89 2.87
N VAL A 32 0.99 -2.13 2.58
CA VAL A 32 1.34 -2.80 1.32
C VAL A 32 0.15 -2.72 0.37
N CYS A 33 0.37 -2.15 -0.81
CA CYS A 33 -0.59 -1.95 -1.87
C CYS A 33 -0.31 -2.94 -3.01
N LEU A 34 -1.29 -3.78 -3.35
CA LEU A 34 -1.26 -4.64 -4.53
C LEU A 34 -1.99 -3.96 -5.66
N GLU A 35 -1.27 -3.60 -6.72
CA GLU A 35 -1.82 -2.91 -7.88
C GLU A 35 -1.35 -3.59 -9.16
N TYR A 36 -2.28 -3.85 -10.08
CA TYR A 36 -1.99 -4.55 -11.33
C TYR A 36 -1.31 -3.63 -12.34
N GLU A 37 -1.76 -2.38 -12.44
CA GLU A 37 -1.33 -1.43 -13.48
C GLU A 37 -0.08 -0.63 -13.05
N PRO A 38 1.09 -0.82 -13.68
CA PRO A 38 2.32 -0.12 -13.31
C PRO A 38 2.20 1.41 -13.40
N PHE A 39 1.48 1.92 -14.39
CA PHE A 39 1.28 3.37 -14.53
C PHE A 39 0.64 3.99 -13.28
N LEU A 40 -0.31 3.29 -12.65
CA LEU A 40 -1.00 3.79 -11.46
C LEU A 40 -0.08 3.78 -10.24
N VAL A 41 0.82 2.79 -10.13
CA VAL A 41 1.85 2.76 -9.09
C VAL A 41 2.78 3.96 -9.21
N ASP A 42 3.28 4.24 -10.43
CA ASP A 42 4.17 5.38 -10.67
C ASP A 42 3.44 6.71 -10.48
N PHE A 43 2.17 6.79 -10.89
CA PHE A 43 1.32 7.93 -10.61
C PHE A 43 1.25 8.20 -9.11
N VAL A 44 0.89 7.21 -8.28
CA VAL A 44 0.77 7.42 -6.82
C VAL A 44 2.11 7.75 -6.20
N LYS A 45 3.18 7.01 -6.55
CA LYS A 45 4.55 7.28 -6.07
C LYS A 45 4.93 8.74 -6.32
N SER A 46 4.73 9.24 -7.54
CA SER A 46 5.06 10.63 -7.90
C SER A 46 4.32 11.69 -7.07
N ARG A 47 3.13 11.37 -6.54
CA ARG A 47 2.32 12.28 -5.71
C ARG A 47 2.67 12.24 -4.24
N ILE A 48 3.23 11.13 -3.76
CA ILE A 48 3.57 10.96 -2.34
C ILE A 48 5.03 11.26 -2.03
N VAL A 49 5.90 11.49 -3.03
CA VAL A 49 7.29 11.91 -2.79
C VAL A 49 7.33 13.16 -1.91
N GLY A 50 8.14 13.13 -0.86
CA GLY A 50 8.32 14.22 0.11
C GLY A 50 7.16 14.37 1.11
N THR A 51 6.14 13.52 1.05
CA THR A 51 5.00 13.57 1.98
C THR A 51 5.24 12.68 3.21
N PRO A 52 4.51 12.89 4.32
CA PRO A 52 4.64 12.06 5.53
C PRO A 52 4.33 10.57 5.33
N VAL A 53 3.67 10.21 4.23
CA VAL A 53 3.25 8.82 3.94
C VAL A 53 4.19 8.09 3.00
N GLU A 54 5.16 8.78 2.37
CA GLU A 54 6.09 8.21 1.38
C GLU A 54 6.71 6.89 1.86
N ASN A 55 7.23 6.90 3.08
CA ASN A 55 7.94 5.76 3.67
C ASN A 55 7.01 4.66 4.20
N LYS A 56 5.69 4.92 4.29
CA LYS A 56 4.71 3.97 4.81
C LYS A 56 4.08 3.10 3.71
N ILE A 57 3.93 3.65 2.50
CA ILE A 57 3.22 3.00 1.40
C ILE A 57 4.22 2.23 0.52
N LYS A 58 4.06 0.91 0.46
CA LYS A 58 4.87 0.00 -0.36
C LYS A 58 3.99 -0.60 -1.44
N PHE A 59 4.51 -0.72 -2.65
CA PHE A 59 3.78 -1.30 -3.78
C PHE A 59 4.36 -2.64 -4.19
N ILE A 60 3.48 -3.60 -4.50
CA ILE A 60 3.82 -4.81 -5.25
C ILE A 60 2.97 -4.79 -6.52
N THR A 61 3.62 -4.55 -7.65
CA THR A 61 2.96 -4.46 -8.95
C THR A 61 2.75 -5.86 -9.54
N GLY A 62 1.54 -6.15 -9.99
CA GLY A 62 1.20 -7.41 -10.66
C GLY A 62 -0.14 -8.01 -10.22
N ILE A 63 -0.39 -9.26 -10.60
CA ILE A 63 -1.62 -9.98 -10.24
C ILE A 63 -1.65 -10.19 -8.72
N ALA A 64 -2.71 -9.70 -8.06
CA ALA A 64 -2.82 -9.73 -6.60
C ALA A 64 -2.66 -11.14 -6.01
N LEU A 65 -3.20 -12.17 -6.67
CA LEU A 65 -3.11 -13.55 -6.19
C LEU A 65 -1.65 -14.06 -6.14
N GLU A 66 -0.84 -13.70 -7.13
CA GLU A 66 0.60 -14.05 -7.16
C GLU A 66 1.38 -13.26 -6.11
N SER A 67 1.06 -11.97 -5.95
CA SER A 67 1.65 -11.13 -4.90
C SER A 67 1.33 -11.66 -3.49
N LEU A 68 0.11 -12.16 -3.26
CA LEU A 68 -0.27 -12.80 -1.99
C LEU A 68 0.54 -14.07 -1.72
N GLN A 69 0.84 -14.87 -2.75
CA GLN A 69 1.72 -16.04 -2.59
C GLN A 69 3.13 -15.64 -2.18
N LYS A 70 3.70 -14.60 -2.82
CA LYS A 70 5.02 -14.06 -2.44
C LYS A 70 5.06 -13.55 -1.01
N ILE A 71 4.07 -12.75 -0.60
CA ILE A 71 3.95 -12.24 0.77
C ILE A 71 3.90 -13.40 1.78
N LYS A 72 3.12 -14.44 1.48
CA LYS A 72 3.04 -15.64 2.31
C LYS A 72 4.37 -16.37 2.42
N GLU A 73 5.12 -16.50 1.32
CA GLU A 73 6.45 -17.13 1.28
C GLU A 73 7.49 -16.32 2.08
N GLU A 74 7.36 -14.99 2.12
CA GLU A 74 8.16 -14.10 2.97
C GLU A 74 7.79 -14.16 4.46
N GLY A 75 6.75 -14.93 4.83
CA GLY A 75 6.27 -15.06 6.21
C GLY A 75 5.58 -13.80 6.73
N ARG A 76 4.97 -13.01 5.84
CA ARG A 76 4.31 -11.74 6.13
C ARG A 76 2.78 -11.86 6.10
#